data_AF-A0AA88RE69-F1
#
_entry.id   AF-A0AA88RE69-F1
#
_cell.length_a   1.000
_cell.length_b   1.000
_cell.length_c   1.000
_cell.angle_alpha   90.00
_cell.angle_beta   90.00
_cell.angle_gamma   90.00
#
_symmetry.space_group_name_H-M   'P 1'
#
loop_
_entity.id
_entity.type
_entity.pdbx_description
1 polymer ?
#
loop_
_entity_poly.entity_id
_entity_poly.type
_entity_poly.pdbx_seq_one_letter_code
_entity_poly.pdbx_strand_id
1 'polypeptide(L)'
;MCRAHAMHCTYFLLVVFWASMSRPRANSSPDLLPRSPTAEEYDDSALEGVAANIKLLLKIVQDHKEACTKQKNDGRRMLRVAGMMTILDNVRTRIQKCQSFGSKRSEAELRRCKTDLKTSPVSRDKRPAESIVDEKERLQKDLNSCLAARKSLEVMCSSLGKEKEIMAGELARKVHELNELEDYVSDLKAQNATLSEKVQEYAAVHKEKKNGGETHGNAALQERNKTLSEQLLRSLDGYRSMKRKLKEAQEENSVMRATMEEMGAKFGASLDRIRGYKQTATRGGELVELEDEISELEHMFECFDMKFPRSGQKKGECVKPKERSMPVKHPFLLDKKGSLESDSLSEFC
;
A
#
# COMPACT_ATOMS: atom_id res chain seq x y z
N MET A 1 2.24 25.56 37.84
CA MET A 1 0.81 26.00 37.83
C MET A 1 0.37 26.71 36.53
N CYS A 2 1.23 27.02 35.56
CA CYS A 2 0.83 27.76 34.35
C CYS A 2 0.28 26.93 33.18
N ARG A 3 0.17 25.59 33.28
CA ARG A 3 -0.39 24.75 32.19
C ARG A 3 -1.89 24.49 32.28
N ALA A 4 -2.52 24.68 33.44
CA ALA A 4 -3.95 24.43 33.62
C ALA A 4 -4.84 25.56 33.05
N HIS A 5 -4.34 26.79 32.97
CA HIS A 5 -5.12 27.94 32.48
C HIS A 5 -5.27 27.95 30.94
N ALA A 6 -4.32 27.37 30.21
CA ALA A 6 -4.36 27.36 28.74
C ALA A 6 -5.44 26.43 28.18
N MET A 7 -5.83 25.36 28.90
CA MET A 7 -6.87 24.43 28.44
C MET A 7 -8.30 24.92 28.72
N HIS A 8 -8.50 25.86 29.64
CA HIS A 8 -9.83 26.42 29.90
C HIS A 8 -10.25 27.48 28.86
N CYS A 9 -9.30 28.20 28.24
CA CYS A 9 -9.61 29.19 27.21
C CYS A 9 -10.01 28.58 25.86
N THR A 10 -9.48 27.41 25.50
CA THR A 10 -9.83 26.75 24.23
C THR A 10 -11.18 26.06 24.27
N TYR A 11 -11.58 25.53 25.43
CA TYR A 11 -12.89 24.89 25.61
C TYR A 11 -14.05 25.90 25.55
N PHE A 12 -13.86 27.10 26.09
CA PHE A 12 -14.91 28.12 26.10
C PHE A 12 -15.23 28.66 24.70
N LEU A 13 -14.23 28.77 23.82
CA LEU A 13 -14.43 29.20 22.44
C LEU A 13 -15.13 28.15 21.58
N LEU A 14 -14.89 26.86 21.83
CA LEU A 14 -15.56 25.76 21.11
C LEU A 14 -17.04 25.60 21.48
N VAL A 15 -17.40 25.81 22.75
CA VAL A 15 -18.81 25.72 23.20
C VAL A 15 -19.65 26.88 22.64
N VAL A 16 -19.08 28.09 22.57
CA VAL A 16 -19.77 29.26 21.99
C VAL A 16 -19.93 29.10 20.47
N PHE A 17 -18.96 28.48 19.79
CA PHE A 17 -19.04 28.22 18.35
C PHE A 17 -20.07 27.13 18.00
N TRP A 18 -20.21 26.09 18.83
CA TRP A 18 -21.24 25.06 18.65
C TRP A 18 -22.66 25.62 18.86
N ALA A 19 -22.87 26.48 19.87
CA ALA A 19 -24.18 27.05 20.16
C ALA A 19 -24.74 27.98 19.05
N SER A 20 -23.89 28.46 18.13
CA SER A 20 -24.31 29.35 17.04
C SER A 20 -24.82 28.63 15.79
N MET A 21 -24.69 27.30 15.69
CA MET A 21 -25.07 26.53 14.48
C MET A 21 -26.38 25.74 14.61
N SER A 22 -27.05 25.77 15.76
CA SER A 22 -28.30 25.03 15.99
C SER A 22 -29.51 25.96 15.92
N ARG A 23 -29.86 26.43 14.71
CA ARG A 23 -31.15 27.08 14.46
C ARG A 23 -31.88 26.36 13.33
N PRO A 24 -33.00 25.64 13.60
CA PRO A 24 -33.73 24.92 12.57
C PRO A 24 -34.60 25.90 11.77
N ARG A 25 -34.50 25.85 10.44
CA ARG A 25 -35.47 26.50 9.54
C ARG A 25 -36.39 25.42 8.99
N ALA A 26 -37.65 25.46 9.41
CA ALA A 26 -38.74 24.71 8.81
C ALA A 26 -39.04 25.25 7.40
N ASN A 27 -39.37 24.36 6.45
CA ASN A 27 -40.55 24.44 5.56
C ASN A 27 -40.57 23.29 4.53
N SER A 28 -41.53 22.38 4.73
CA SER A 28 -42.47 21.74 3.78
C SER A 28 -42.10 21.35 2.33
N SER A 29 -42.34 20.06 2.03
CA SER A 29 -42.62 19.41 0.72
C SER A 29 -44.03 19.83 0.16
N PRO A 30 -44.44 19.59 -1.13
CA PRO A 30 -44.49 18.27 -1.79
C PRO A 30 -44.15 18.18 -3.30
N ASP A 31 -43.53 17.05 -3.65
CA ASP A 31 -43.90 16.05 -4.67
C ASP A 31 -44.61 16.48 -5.98
N LEU A 32 -43.90 16.41 -7.12
CA LEU A 32 -44.47 16.20 -8.47
C LEU A 32 -43.42 15.49 -9.37
N LEU A 33 -43.57 14.18 -9.56
CA LEU A 33 -43.11 13.47 -10.77
C LEU A 33 -44.24 13.49 -11.84
N PRO A 34 -44.01 13.13 -13.12
CA PRO A 34 -42.76 12.76 -13.81
C PRO A 34 -42.55 13.51 -15.15
N ARG A 35 -41.34 13.42 -15.73
CA ARG A 35 -41.07 12.99 -17.13
C ARG A 35 -39.69 13.47 -17.59
N SER A 36 -38.83 12.48 -17.85
CA SER A 36 -37.48 12.59 -18.40
C SER A 36 -37.41 13.32 -19.76
N PRO A 37 -36.30 14.02 -20.00
CA PRO A 37 -35.62 13.93 -21.28
C PRO A 37 -34.15 13.49 -21.07
N THR A 38 -33.88 12.27 -21.55
CA THR A 38 -32.59 11.81 -22.11
C THR A 38 -31.33 12.19 -21.33
N ALA A 39 -30.88 11.21 -20.53
CA ALA A 39 -29.51 11.08 -20.11
C ALA A 39 -28.58 11.27 -21.32
N GLU A 40 -27.65 12.22 -21.22
CA GLU A 40 -26.39 12.07 -21.92
C GLU A 40 -25.70 10.85 -21.28
N GLU A 41 -25.86 9.71 -21.95
CA GLU A 41 -25.12 8.48 -21.71
C GLU A 41 -23.62 8.81 -21.79
N TYR A 42 -23.03 9.12 -20.64
CA TYR A 42 -21.65 8.74 -20.41
C TYR A 42 -21.62 7.23 -20.62
N ASP A 43 -20.75 6.75 -21.52
CA ASP A 43 -20.65 5.34 -21.90
C ASP A 43 -20.12 4.51 -20.71
N ASP A 44 -20.97 4.34 -19.70
CA ASP A 44 -20.72 3.64 -18.45
C ASP A 44 -20.45 2.15 -18.72
N SER A 45 -20.84 1.67 -19.91
CA SER A 45 -20.51 0.35 -20.44
C SER A 45 -18.99 0.10 -20.54
N ALA A 46 -18.17 1.14 -20.72
CA ALA A 46 -16.72 1.01 -20.75
C ALA A 46 -16.12 0.77 -19.34
N LEU A 47 -16.67 1.43 -18.32
CA LEU A 47 -16.28 1.31 -16.91
C LEU A 47 -16.87 0.05 -16.26
N GLU A 48 -18.06 -0.37 -16.65
CA GLU A 48 -18.69 -1.64 -16.25
C GLU A 48 -17.78 -2.83 -16.59
N GLY A 49 -17.19 -2.80 -17.79
CA GLY A 49 -16.21 -3.79 -18.22
C GLY A 49 -14.90 -3.79 -17.41
N VAL A 50 -14.51 -2.67 -16.80
CA VAL A 50 -13.36 -2.59 -15.88
C VAL A 50 -13.74 -3.16 -14.52
N ALA A 51 -14.93 -2.82 -14.01
CA ALA A 51 -15.45 -3.31 -12.75
C ALA A 51 -15.62 -4.84 -12.74
N ALA A 52 -16.13 -5.42 -13.83
CA ALA A 52 -16.25 -6.87 -13.99
C ALA A 52 -14.88 -7.57 -13.93
N ASN A 53 -13.87 -7.01 -14.60
CA ASN A 53 -12.51 -7.54 -14.58
C ASN A 53 -11.87 -7.46 -13.19
N ILE A 54 -12.07 -6.35 -12.46
CA ILE A 54 -11.57 -6.21 -11.08
C ILE A 54 -12.23 -7.24 -10.15
N LYS A 55 -13.55 -7.46 -10.28
CA LYS A 55 -14.25 -8.52 -9.51
C LYS A 55 -13.68 -9.91 -9.81
N LEU A 56 -13.38 -10.21 -11.06
CA LEU A 56 -12.76 -11.49 -11.45
C LEU A 56 -11.34 -11.62 -10.87
N LEU A 57 -10.53 -10.55 -10.91
CA LEU A 57 -9.19 -10.54 -10.33
C LEU A 57 -9.24 -10.86 -8.82
N LEU A 58 -10.12 -10.20 -8.08
CA LEU A 58 -10.30 -10.42 -6.65
C LEU A 58 -10.68 -11.89 -6.35
N LYS A 59 -11.54 -12.48 -7.19
CA LYS A 59 -11.91 -13.90 -7.07
C LYS A 59 -10.70 -14.83 -7.26
N ILE A 60 -9.89 -14.61 -8.30
CA ILE A 60 -8.69 -15.45 -8.54
C ILE A 60 -7.64 -15.25 -7.43
N VAL A 61 -7.50 -14.05 -6.90
CA VAL A 61 -6.61 -13.77 -5.75
C VAL A 61 -7.07 -14.52 -4.50
N GLN A 62 -8.37 -14.53 -4.23
CA GLN A 62 -8.94 -15.30 -3.13
C GLN A 62 -8.72 -16.81 -3.31
N ASP A 63 -9.04 -17.35 -4.49
CA ASP A 63 -8.83 -18.76 -4.82
C ASP A 63 -7.34 -19.15 -4.70
N HIS A 64 -6.43 -18.26 -5.11
CA HIS A 64 -4.99 -18.47 -4.99
C HIS A 64 -4.52 -18.45 -3.53
N LYS A 65 -5.02 -17.53 -2.72
CA LYS A 65 -4.72 -17.43 -1.28
C LYS A 65 -5.15 -18.71 -0.58
N GLU A 66 -6.37 -19.18 -0.82
CA GLU A 66 -6.89 -20.42 -0.22
C GLU A 66 -6.07 -21.65 -0.65
N ALA A 67 -5.76 -21.76 -1.93
CA ALA A 67 -4.95 -22.86 -2.44
C ALA A 67 -3.53 -22.89 -1.86
N CYS A 68 -2.89 -21.71 -1.70
CA CYS A 68 -1.57 -21.61 -1.08
C CYS A 68 -1.54 -22.01 0.41
N THR A 69 -2.66 -21.85 1.13
CA THR A 69 -2.76 -22.28 2.53
C THR A 69 -2.97 -23.79 2.68
N LYS A 70 -3.60 -24.45 1.70
CA LYS A 70 -3.99 -25.87 1.77
C LYS A 70 -3.02 -26.83 1.08
N GLN A 71 -2.28 -26.40 0.06
CA GLN A 71 -1.41 -27.27 -0.74
C GLN A 71 -0.06 -26.61 -1.07
N LYS A 72 1.05 -27.21 -0.58
CA LYS A 72 2.42 -26.73 -0.84
C LYS A 72 2.87 -26.84 -2.30
N ASN A 73 2.29 -27.78 -3.06
CA ASN A 73 2.60 -28.01 -4.48
C ASN A 73 1.32 -28.01 -5.33
N ASP A 74 0.77 -26.82 -5.53
CA ASP A 74 -0.37 -26.64 -6.42
C ASP A 74 0.10 -26.43 -7.87
N GLY A 75 -0.09 -27.45 -8.72
CA GLY A 75 0.23 -27.39 -10.15
C GLY A 75 -0.57 -26.34 -10.93
N ARG A 76 -1.71 -25.87 -10.40
CA ARG A 76 -2.53 -24.80 -10.99
C ARG A 76 -2.13 -23.40 -10.52
N ARG A 77 -1.11 -23.28 -9.67
CA ARG A 77 -0.57 -21.99 -9.20
C ARG A 77 -0.17 -21.09 -10.36
N MET A 78 0.57 -21.64 -11.32
CA MET A 78 1.04 -20.90 -12.49
C MET A 78 -0.14 -20.43 -13.36
N LEU A 79 -1.17 -21.28 -13.53
CA LEU A 79 -2.38 -20.93 -14.29
C LEU A 79 -3.15 -19.77 -13.64
N ARG A 80 -3.29 -19.76 -12.30
CA ARG A 80 -3.94 -18.65 -11.59
C ARG A 80 -3.13 -17.35 -11.69
N VAL A 81 -1.80 -17.42 -11.57
CA VAL A 81 -0.94 -16.23 -11.73
C VAL A 81 -1.02 -15.68 -13.15
N ALA A 82 -0.98 -16.55 -14.16
CA ALA A 82 -1.17 -16.13 -15.56
C ALA A 82 -2.55 -15.49 -15.77
N GLY A 83 -3.61 -16.05 -15.18
CA GLY A 83 -4.96 -15.47 -15.20
C GLY A 83 -5.02 -14.07 -14.57
N MET A 84 -4.38 -13.86 -13.42
CA MET A 84 -4.29 -12.53 -12.79
C MET A 84 -3.61 -11.50 -13.70
N MET A 85 -2.49 -11.89 -14.33
CA MET A 85 -1.72 -11.01 -15.22
C MET A 85 -2.55 -10.58 -16.44
N THR A 86 -3.21 -11.54 -17.10
CA THR A 86 -4.09 -11.26 -18.26
C THR A 86 -5.24 -10.31 -17.90
N ILE A 87 -5.82 -10.43 -16.72
CA ILE A 87 -6.90 -9.53 -16.27
C ILE A 87 -6.37 -8.13 -16.02
N LEU A 88 -5.19 -7.99 -15.40
CA LEU A 88 -4.53 -6.70 -15.19
C LEU A 88 -4.21 -5.99 -16.51
N ASP A 89 -3.73 -6.73 -17.51
CA ASP A 89 -3.46 -6.18 -18.84
C ASP A 89 -4.75 -5.70 -19.54
N ASN A 90 -5.84 -6.45 -19.39
CA ASN A 90 -7.15 -6.05 -19.90
C ASN A 90 -7.69 -4.78 -19.22
N VAL A 91 -7.55 -4.68 -17.89
CA VAL A 91 -7.94 -3.48 -17.12
C VAL A 91 -7.12 -2.28 -17.57
N ARG A 92 -5.79 -2.42 -17.66
CA ARG A 92 -4.88 -1.37 -18.12
C ARG A 92 -5.24 -0.86 -19.51
N THR A 93 -5.47 -1.77 -20.45
CA THR A 93 -5.84 -1.44 -21.84
C THR A 93 -7.17 -0.69 -21.90
N ARG A 94 -8.16 -1.10 -21.10
CA ARG A 94 -9.47 -0.43 -21.05
C ARG A 94 -9.40 0.96 -20.42
N ILE A 95 -8.67 1.11 -19.32
CA ILE A 95 -8.45 2.41 -18.67
C ILE A 95 -7.73 3.38 -19.62
N GLN A 96 -6.69 2.91 -20.31
CA GLN A 96 -5.94 3.74 -21.26
C GLN A 96 -6.82 4.21 -22.43
N LYS A 97 -7.69 3.33 -22.96
CA LYS A 97 -8.69 3.70 -23.96
C LYS A 97 -9.64 4.78 -23.43
N CYS A 98 -10.17 4.62 -22.22
CA CYS A 98 -11.07 5.59 -21.60
C CYS A 98 -10.41 6.96 -21.33
N GLN A 99 -9.12 6.99 -20.96
CA GLN A 99 -8.39 8.24 -20.69
C GLN A 99 -7.99 9.00 -21.98
N SER A 100 -7.82 8.28 -23.11
CA SER A 100 -7.42 8.90 -24.38
C SER A 100 -8.49 9.82 -25.02
N PHE A 101 -9.75 9.73 -24.58
CA PHE A 101 -10.85 10.58 -25.07
C PHE A 101 -10.86 12.00 -24.49
N GLY A 102 -10.17 12.25 -23.36
CA GLY A 102 -10.21 13.55 -22.66
C GLY A 102 -9.09 14.54 -23.01
N SER A 103 -7.98 14.10 -23.62
CA SER A 103 -6.75 14.91 -23.68
C SER A 103 -6.65 15.87 -24.87
N LYS A 104 -7.46 15.71 -25.93
CA LYS A 104 -7.32 16.50 -27.17
C LYS A 104 -8.18 17.78 -27.25
N ARG A 105 -9.14 18.01 -26.34
CA ARG A 105 -10.05 19.17 -26.43
C ARG A 105 -9.60 20.42 -25.65
N SER A 106 -8.77 20.25 -24.63
CA SER A 106 -8.44 21.33 -23.67
C SER A 106 -7.43 22.37 -24.20
N GLU A 107 -6.48 21.98 -25.05
CA GLU A 107 -5.40 22.92 -25.46
C GLU A 107 -5.83 23.95 -26.53
N ALA A 108 -6.86 23.63 -27.33
CA ALA A 108 -7.34 24.53 -28.38
C ALA A 108 -8.29 25.62 -27.87
N GLU A 109 -8.97 25.39 -26.74
CA GLU A 109 -10.02 26.27 -26.22
C GLU A 109 -9.48 27.38 -25.30
N LEU A 110 -8.32 27.17 -24.68
CA LEU A 110 -7.65 28.15 -23.81
C LEU A 110 -6.91 29.28 -24.55
N ARG A 111 -6.74 29.20 -25.89
CA ARG A 111 -6.03 30.23 -26.67
C ARG A 111 -6.91 31.39 -27.18
N ARG A 112 -8.21 31.43 -26.87
CA ARG A 112 -9.13 32.48 -27.38
C ARG A 112 -9.37 33.68 -26.45
N CYS A 113 -8.82 33.69 -25.25
CA CYS A 113 -8.90 34.85 -24.36
C CYS A 113 -7.78 35.87 -24.62
N LYS A 114 -7.82 36.52 -25.79
CA LYS A 114 -7.20 37.84 -26.02
C LYS A 114 -8.19 38.69 -26.82
N THR A 115 -8.94 39.52 -26.12
CA THR A 115 -9.69 40.60 -26.74
C THR A 115 -9.06 41.90 -26.26
N ASP A 116 -8.08 42.38 -27.04
CA ASP A 116 -7.59 43.74 -26.95
C ASP A 116 -8.74 44.69 -27.29
N LEU A 117 -9.12 45.53 -26.34
CA LEU A 117 -10.06 46.64 -26.56
C LEU A 117 -9.40 47.66 -27.50
N LYS A 118 -9.64 47.52 -28.81
CA LYS A 118 -9.34 48.57 -29.79
C LYS A 118 -10.40 49.66 -29.69
N THR A 119 -10.06 50.77 -29.04
CA THR A 119 -10.75 52.05 -29.19
C THR A 119 -10.58 52.54 -30.62
N SER A 120 -11.65 52.63 -31.40
CA SER A 120 -11.63 53.26 -32.73
C SER A 120 -11.95 54.75 -32.62
N PRO A 121 -11.28 55.62 -33.38
CA PRO A 121 -11.48 57.05 -33.34
C PRO A 121 -12.57 57.54 -34.32
N VAL A 122 -13.20 58.64 -33.91
CA VAL A 122 -13.75 59.75 -34.70
C VAL A 122 -15.12 59.59 -35.39
N SER A 123 -15.97 60.55 -34.99
CA SER A 123 -17.27 60.94 -35.49
C SER A 123 -17.23 61.90 -36.69
N ARG A 124 -18.36 61.93 -37.43
CA ARG A 124 -18.82 62.89 -38.47
C ARG A 124 -18.17 62.67 -39.84
N ASP A 125 -18.87 62.68 -40.98
CA ASP A 125 -20.10 63.38 -41.36
C ASP A 125 -20.66 62.79 -42.69
N LYS A 126 -21.99 62.83 -42.87
CA LYS A 126 -22.80 62.81 -44.13
C LYS A 126 -22.70 61.66 -45.16
N ARG A 127 -23.69 60.76 -45.18
CA ARG A 127 -24.79 60.70 -46.18
C ARG A 127 -25.82 59.58 -45.88
N PRO A 128 -27.09 59.73 -46.33
CA PRO A 128 -28.19 58.84 -45.98
C PRO A 128 -28.43 57.76 -47.06
N ALA A 129 -28.97 56.60 -46.64
CA ALA A 129 -29.51 55.48 -47.44
C ALA A 129 -28.79 54.11 -47.37
N GLU A 130 -28.23 53.73 -46.22
CA GLU A 130 -27.86 52.32 -45.93
C GLU A 130 -28.62 51.72 -44.73
N SER A 131 -29.64 52.42 -44.24
CA SER A 131 -30.15 52.28 -42.86
C SER A 131 -31.23 51.22 -42.61
N ILE A 132 -31.46 50.26 -43.51
CA ILE A 132 -32.49 49.21 -43.29
C ILE A 132 -31.92 47.80 -43.47
N VAL A 133 -30.97 47.62 -44.41
CA VAL A 133 -30.32 46.33 -44.63
C VAL A 133 -29.34 46.02 -43.49
N ASP A 134 -28.59 47.02 -43.01
CA ASP A 134 -27.66 46.89 -41.89
C ASP A 134 -28.36 46.64 -40.55
N GLU A 135 -29.51 47.28 -40.31
CA GLU A 135 -30.31 47.04 -39.09
C GLU A 135 -30.88 45.62 -39.04
N LYS A 136 -31.31 45.08 -40.19
CA LYS A 136 -31.80 43.70 -40.28
C LYS A 136 -30.68 42.70 -39.98
N GLU A 137 -29.49 42.90 -40.54
CA GLU A 137 -28.33 42.03 -40.27
C GLU A 137 -27.89 42.13 -38.80
N ARG A 138 -27.88 43.34 -38.25
CA ARG A 138 -27.58 43.58 -36.83
C ARG A 138 -28.58 42.91 -35.89
N LEU A 139 -29.89 43.05 -36.13
CA LEU A 139 -30.92 42.37 -35.34
C LEU A 139 -30.83 40.85 -35.45
N GLN A 140 -30.48 40.33 -36.64
CA GLN A 140 -30.26 38.90 -36.83
C GLN A 140 -29.04 38.40 -36.04
N LYS A 141 -27.97 39.19 -36.01
CA LYS A 141 -26.77 38.92 -35.20
C LYS A 141 -27.06 38.98 -33.70
N ASP A 142 -27.84 39.97 -33.26
CA ASP A 142 -28.24 40.12 -31.86
C ASP A 142 -29.16 38.98 -31.42
N LEU A 143 -30.11 38.55 -32.27
CA LEU A 143 -30.95 37.38 -32.01
C LEU A 143 -30.11 36.10 -31.88
N ASN A 144 -29.15 35.89 -32.79
CA ASN A 144 -28.23 34.76 -32.73
C ASN A 144 -27.36 34.80 -31.45
N SER A 145 -26.90 35.99 -31.05
CA SER A 145 -26.17 36.21 -29.80
C SER A 145 -27.04 35.88 -28.58
N CYS A 146 -28.29 36.34 -28.54
CA CYS A 146 -29.25 36.03 -27.48
C CYS A 146 -29.55 34.53 -27.39
N LEU A 147 -29.72 33.85 -28.54
CA LEU A 147 -29.93 32.40 -28.56
C LEU A 147 -28.69 31.64 -28.06
N ALA A 148 -27.49 32.09 -28.41
CA ALA A 148 -26.25 31.52 -27.89
C ALA A 148 -26.11 31.73 -26.37
N ALA A 149 -26.41 32.94 -25.88
CA ALA A 149 -26.41 33.24 -24.45
C ALA A 149 -27.42 32.38 -23.68
N ARG A 150 -28.63 32.19 -24.21
CA ARG A 150 -29.65 31.34 -23.61
C ARG A 150 -29.19 29.88 -23.51
N LYS A 151 -28.62 29.33 -24.59
CA LYS A 151 -28.06 27.97 -24.59
C LYS A 151 -26.92 27.83 -23.59
N SER A 152 -26.05 28.83 -23.50
CA SER A 152 -24.95 28.84 -22.50
C SER A 152 -25.49 28.82 -21.07
N LEU A 153 -26.54 29.61 -20.78
CA LEU A 153 -27.19 29.62 -19.46
C LEU A 153 -27.87 28.28 -19.14
N GLU A 154 -28.52 27.67 -20.11
CA GLU A 154 -29.15 26.34 -19.98
C GLU A 154 -28.12 25.26 -19.63
N VAL A 155 -26.96 25.27 -20.29
CA VAL A 155 -25.83 24.38 -19.98
C VAL A 155 -25.31 24.63 -18.57
N MET A 156 -25.14 25.90 -18.16
CA MET A 156 -24.70 26.23 -16.80
C MET A 156 -25.68 25.73 -15.74
N CYS A 157 -26.98 25.99 -15.89
CA CYS A 157 -28.00 25.52 -14.96
C CYS A 157 -28.03 23.98 -14.87
N SER A 158 -27.87 23.29 -16.00
CA SER A 158 -27.80 21.83 -16.03
C SER A 158 -26.55 21.30 -15.32
N SER A 159 -25.39 21.94 -15.54
CA SER A 159 -24.14 21.57 -14.87
C SER A 159 -24.18 21.81 -13.36
N LEU A 160 -24.79 22.92 -12.92
CA LEU A 160 -24.95 23.26 -11.50
C LEU A 160 -25.90 22.28 -10.79
N GLY A 161 -26.93 21.79 -11.49
CA GLY A 161 -27.81 20.72 -10.98
C GLY A 161 -27.03 19.44 -10.71
N LYS A 162 -26.17 19.02 -11.65
CA LYS A 162 -25.30 17.84 -11.49
C LYS A 162 -24.30 18.01 -10.34
N GLU A 163 -23.69 19.19 -10.22
CA GLU A 163 -22.76 19.49 -9.11
C GLU A 163 -23.46 19.45 -7.75
N LYS A 164 -24.68 20.00 -7.65
CA LYS A 164 -25.51 19.92 -6.44
C LYS A 164 -25.80 18.48 -6.04
N GLU A 165 -26.11 17.61 -7.00
CA GLU A 165 -26.36 16.19 -6.76
C GLU A 165 -25.10 15.46 -6.26
N ILE A 166 -23.94 15.73 -6.88
CA ILE A 166 -22.65 15.20 -6.44
C ILE A 166 -22.34 15.61 -4.99
N MET A 167 -22.49 16.91 -4.68
CA MET A 167 -22.27 17.42 -3.33
C MET A 167 -23.22 16.79 -2.30
N ALA A 168 -24.50 16.60 -2.66
CA ALA A 168 -25.46 15.94 -1.78
C ALA A 168 -25.06 14.48 -1.51
N GLY A 169 -24.60 13.75 -2.54
CA GLY A 169 -24.09 12.39 -2.40
C GLY A 169 -22.81 12.30 -1.57
N GLU A 170 -21.92 13.28 -1.68
CA GLU A 170 -20.72 13.39 -0.85
C GLU A 170 -21.05 13.68 0.62
N LEU A 171 -21.99 14.60 0.88
CA LEU A 171 -22.47 14.88 2.23
C LEU A 171 -23.13 13.65 2.86
N ALA A 172 -23.96 12.92 2.12
CA ALA A 172 -24.59 11.70 2.61
C ALA A 172 -23.54 10.63 2.97
N ARG A 173 -22.51 10.44 2.12
CA ARG A 173 -21.38 9.55 2.45
C ARG A 173 -20.65 10.00 3.71
N LYS A 174 -20.37 11.30 3.86
CA LYS A 174 -19.66 11.82 5.03
C LYS A 174 -20.45 11.68 6.32
N VAL A 175 -21.76 11.87 6.27
CA VAL A 175 -22.65 11.61 7.42
C VAL A 175 -22.60 10.13 7.82
N HIS A 176 -22.65 9.23 6.83
CA HIS A 176 -22.54 7.80 7.12
C HIS A 176 -21.19 7.43 7.75
N GLU A 177 -20.07 7.90 7.18
CA GLU A 177 -18.73 7.69 7.73
C GLU A 177 -18.60 8.23 9.17
N LEU A 178 -19.21 9.40 9.46
CA LEU A 178 -19.21 9.97 10.81
C LEU A 178 -19.99 9.09 11.80
N ASN A 179 -21.17 8.59 11.40
CA ASN A 179 -21.96 7.71 12.25
C ASN A 179 -21.20 6.40 12.58
N GLU A 180 -20.51 5.80 11.60
CA GLU A 180 -19.69 4.60 11.84
C GLU A 180 -18.53 4.87 12.82
N LEU A 181 -17.91 6.04 12.73
CA LEU A 181 -16.86 6.45 13.68
C LEU A 181 -17.42 6.73 15.07
N GLU A 182 -18.62 7.31 15.17
CA GLU A 182 -19.30 7.53 16.44
C GLU A 182 -19.63 6.21 17.15
N ASP A 183 -20.12 5.21 16.41
CA ASP A 183 -20.35 3.86 16.92
C ASP A 183 -19.05 3.23 17.44
N TYR A 184 -17.97 3.31 16.65
CA TYR A 184 -16.66 2.81 17.08
C TYR A 184 -16.13 3.51 18.35
N VAL A 185 -16.32 4.83 18.46
CA VAL A 185 -15.96 5.59 19.66
C VAL A 185 -16.81 5.17 20.85
N SER A 186 -18.09 4.89 20.65
CA SER A 186 -19.00 4.39 21.68
C SER A 186 -18.54 3.03 22.22
N ASP A 187 -18.21 2.10 21.32
CA ASP A 187 -17.69 0.77 21.67
C ASP A 187 -16.38 0.86 22.46
N LEU A 188 -15.45 1.70 22.00
CA LEU A 188 -14.19 1.92 22.70
C LEU A 188 -14.40 2.52 24.10
N LYS A 189 -15.35 3.45 24.26
CA LYS A 189 -15.72 4.01 25.57
C LYS A 189 -16.27 2.92 26.49
N ALA A 190 -17.14 2.05 26.00
CA ALA A 190 -17.70 0.94 26.78
C ALA A 190 -16.61 -0.06 27.23
N GLN A 191 -15.68 -0.41 26.33
CA GLN A 191 -14.53 -1.26 26.66
C GLN A 191 -13.61 -0.60 27.69
N ASN A 192 -13.30 0.69 27.53
CA ASN A 192 -12.47 1.43 28.48
C ASN A 192 -13.13 1.54 29.87
N ALA A 193 -14.46 1.70 29.93
CA ALA A 193 -15.20 1.70 31.19
C ALA A 193 -15.07 0.34 31.90
N THR A 194 -15.28 -0.76 31.16
CA THR A 194 -15.15 -2.14 31.68
C THR A 194 -13.72 -2.42 32.17
N LEU A 195 -12.71 -2.01 31.42
CA LEU A 195 -11.31 -2.17 31.83
C LEU A 195 -10.98 -1.35 33.07
N SER A 196 -11.50 -0.12 33.16
CA SER A 196 -11.31 0.75 34.31
C SER A 196 -11.93 0.15 35.57
N GLU A 197 -13.13 -0.43 35.46
CA GLU A 197 -13.79 -1.15 36.55
C GLU A 197 -12.95 -2.34 37.03
N LYS A 198 -12.47 -3.18 36.11
CA LYS A 198 -11.59 -4.31 36.45
C LYS A 198 -10.30 -3.85 37.13
N VAL A 199 -9.68 -2.78 36.65
CA VAL A 199 -8.46 -2.22 37.28
C VAL A 199 -8.75 -1.75 38.70
N GLN A 200 -9.90 -1.12 38.94
CA GLN A 200 -10.32 -0.71 40.28
C GLN A 200 -10.60 -1.92 41.18
N GLU A 201 -11.25 -2.96 40.67
CA GLU A 201 -11.49 -4.22 41.39
C GLU A 201 -10.17 -4.88 41.80
N TYR A 202 -9.21 -5.03 40.86
CA TYR A 202 -7.88 -5.55 41.18
C TYR A 202 -7.13 -4.69 42.20
N ALA A 203 -7.23 -3.36 42.09
CA ALA A 203 -6.62 -2.44 43.04
C ALA A 203 -7.24 -2.58 44.44
N ALA A 204 -8.56 -2.83 44.54
CA ALA A 204 -9.25 -3.08 45.81
C ALA A 204 -8.81 -4.42 46.42
N VAL A 205 -8.82 -5.51 45.64
CA VAL A 205 -8.36 -6.85 46.07
C VAL A 205 -6.89 -6.82 46.57
N HIS A 206 -6.03 -6.06 45.88
CA HIS A 206 -4.63 -5.90 46.31
C HIS A 206 -4.48 -5.09 47.60
N LYS A 207 -5.36 -4.11 47.87
CA LYS A 207 -5.38 -3.38 49.14
C LYS A 207 -5.82 -4.29 50.29
N GLU A 208 -6.81 -5.16 50.07
CA GLU A 208 -7.28 -6.12 51.08
C GLU A 208 -6.23 -7.17 51.41
N LYS A 209 -5.53 -7.72 50.41
CA LYS A 209 -4.45 -8.70 50.63
C LYS A 209 -3.21 -8.13 51.32
N LYS A 210 -2.92 -6.83 51.18
CA LYS A 210 -1.76 -6.20 51.83
C LYS A 210 -1.89 -6.11 53.36
N ASN A 211 -3.11 -6.27 53.89
CA ASN A 211 -3.38 -6.32 55.33
C ASN A 211 -3.20 -7.72 55.92
N GLY A 212 -2.94 -8.75 55.10
CA GLY A 212 -2.73 -10.14 55.53
C GLY A 212 -1.35 -10.67 55.16
N GLY A 213 -0.32 -10.38 55.97
CA GLY A 213 0.81 -11.27 56.27
C GLY A 213 1.64 -11.97 55.17
N GLU A 214 1.55 -11.64 53.87
CA GLU A 214 2.19 -12.41 52.79
C GLU A 214 3.41 -11.71 52.14
N THR A 215 4.15 -10.92 52.90
CA THR A 215 5.30 -10.15 52.39
C THR A 215 6.47 -11.04 51.92
N HIS A 216 6.59 -12.28 52.43
CA HIS A 216 7.75 -13.13 52.18
C HIS A 216 7.66 -13.98 50.90
N GLY A 217 6.47 -14.51 50.56
CA GLY A 217 6.26 -15.30 49.33
C GLY A 217 6.39 -14.46 48.04
N ASN A 218 6.00 -13.20 48.11
CA ASN A 218 6.10 -12.27 46.98
C ASN A 218 7.55 -11.92 46.63
N ALA A 219 8.43 -11.77 47.64
CA ALA A 219 9.84 -11.43 47.42
C ALA A 219 10.60 -12.54 46.66
N ALA A 220 10.40 -13.81 47.03
CA ALA A 220 11.03 -14.95 46.36
C ALA A 220 10.53 -15.11 44.91
N LEU A 221 9.24 -14.90 44.67
CA LEU A 221 8.67 -14.92 43.31
C LEU A 221 9.18 -13.75 42.47
N GLN A 222 9.33 -12.57 43.05
CA GLN A 222 9.89 -11.40 42.38
C GLN A 222 11.35 -11.62 41.97
N GLU A 223 12.18 -12.21 42.85
CA GLU A 223 13.58 -12.53 42.55
C GLU A 223 13.70 -13.61 41.45
N ARG A 224 12.84 -14.64 41.49
CA ARG A 224 12.77 -15.66 40.43
C ARG A 224 12.37 -15.05 39.09
N ASN A 225 11.34 -14.20 39.07
CA ASN A 225 10.91 -13.51 37.84
C ASN A 225 11.98 -12.57 37.29
N LYS A 226 12.70 -11.86 38.16
CA LYS A 226 13.85 -11.04 37.75
C LYS A 226 14.93 -11.89 37.09
N THR A 227 15.30 -13.00 37.72
CA THR A 227 16.31 -13.93 37.18
C THR A 227 15.90 -14.50 35.82
N LEU A 228 14.65 -14.93 35.68
CA LEU A 228 14.12 -15.45 34.41
C LEU A 228 14.10 -14.36 33.32
N SER A 229 13.74 -13.13 33.68
CA SER A 229 13.73 -11.99 32.74
C SER A 229 15.15 -11.65 32.26
N GLU A 230 16.13 -11.68 33.16
CA GLU A 230 17.54 -11.48 32.81
C GLU A 230 18.09 -12.61 31.92
N GLN A 231 17.72 -13.86 32.20
CA GLN A 231 18.09 -15.00 31.35
C GLN A 231 17.48 -14.89 29.94
N LEU A 232 16.21 -14.49 29.86
CA LEU A 232 15.53 -14.27 28.58
C LEU A 232 16.20 -13.14 27.79
N LEU A 233 16.52 -12.02 28.43
CA LEU A 233 17.19 -10.90 27.78
C LEU A 233 18.57 -11.32 27.24
N ARG A 234 19.38 -12.03 28.04
CA ARG A 234 20.67 -12.57 27.60
C ARG A 234 20.52 -13.52 26.40
N SER A 235 19.50 -14.38 26.40
CA SER A 235 19.21 -15.29 25.28
C SER A 235 18.84 -14.52 24.01
N LEU A 236 17.97 -13.50 24.13
CA LEU A 236 17.58 -12.64 23.01
C LEU A 236 18.77 -11.87 22.43
N ASP A 237 19.64 -11.33 23.28
CA ASP A 237 20.85 -10.64 22.84
C ASP A 237 21.85 -11.59 22.18
N GLY A 238 21.98 -12.82 22.68
CA GLY A 238 22.73 -13.89 22.05
C GLY A 238 22.20 -14.23 20.64
N TYR A 239 20.88 -14.37 20.50
CA TYR A 239 20.24 -14.61 19.22
C TYR A 239 20.45 -13.44 18.24
N ARG A 240 20.29 -12.19 18.69
CA ARG A 240 20.55 -10.99 17.87
C ARG A 240 22.01 -10.91 17.42
N SER A 241 22.95 -11.26 18.30
CA SER A 241 24.38 -11.32 17.97
C SER A 241 24.66 -12.38 16.90
N MET A 242 24.13 -13.59 17.08
CA MET A 242 24.30 -14.67 16.10
C MET A 242 23.65 -14.34 14.75
N LYS A 243 22.48 -13.69 14.75
CA LYS A 243 21.81 -13.21 13.54
C LYS A 243 22.66 -12.18 12.78
N ARG A 244 23.35 -11.28 13.47
CA ARG A 244 24.29 -10.33 12.85
C ARG A 244 25.48 -11.05 12.22
N LYS A 245 26.14 -11.96 12.96
CA LYS A 245 27.25 -12.76 12.43
C LYS A 245 26.87 -13.60 11.21
N LEU A 246 25.66 -14.17 11.22
CA LEU A 246 25.15 -14.92 10.06
C LEU A 246 25.00 -14.01 8.83
N LYS A 247 24.47 -12.79 8.99
CA LYS A 247 24.36 -11.82 7.90
C LYS A 247 25.73 -11.40 7.38
N GLU A 248 26.68 -11.10 8.26
CA GLU A 248 28.06 -10.76 7.88
C GLU A 248 28.71 -11.90 7.08
N ALA A 249 28.56 -13.15 7.52
CA ALA A 249 29.07 -14.32 6.81
C ALA A 249 28.38 -14.54 5.45
N GLN A 250 27.08 -14.26 5.35
CA GLN A 250 26.34 -14.31 4.08
C GLN A 250 26.82 -13.25 3.09
N GLU A 251 27.05 -12.03 3.58
CA GLU A 251 27.58 -10.92 2.78
C GLU A 251 29.00 -11.23 2.29
N GLU A 252 29.90 -11.66 3.18
CA GLU A 252 31.26 -12.10 2.83
C GLU A 252 31.24 -13.22 1.79
N ASN A 253 30.36 -14.22 1.96
CA ASN A 253 30.20 -15.31 0.99
C ASN A 253 29.67 -14.82 -0.36
N SER A 254 28.78 -13.82 -0.38
CA SER A 254 28.27 -13.21 -1.61
C SER A 254 29.35 -12.43 -2.36
N VAL A 255 30.18 -11.67 -1.63
CA VAL A 255 31.33 -10.95 -2.19
C VAL A 255 32.34 -11.94 -2.76
N MET A 256 32.67 -13.00 -2.01
CA MET A 256 33.59 -14.04 -2.48
C MET A 256 33.06 -14.74 -3.74
N ARG A 257 31.77 -15.08 -3.80
CA ARG A 257 31.16 -15.64 -5.02
C ARG A 257 31.27 -14.70 -6.22
N ALA A 258 30.96 -13.42 -6.04
CA ALA A 258 31.09 -12.44 -7.11
C ALA A 258 32.55 -12.31 -7.60
N THR A 259 33.53 -12.32 -6.69
CA THR A 259 34.95 -12.30 -7.08
C THR A 259 35.38 -13.57 -7.82
N MET A 260 34.85 -14.73 -7.43
CA MET A 260 35.13 -16.01 -8.09
C MET A 260 34.49 -16.07 -9.48
N GLU A 261 33.30 -15.51 -9.65
CA GLU A 261 32.62 -15.36 -10.95
C GLU A 261 33.40 -14.41 -11.89
N GLU A 262 33.84 -13.25 -11.40
CA GLU A 262 34.70 -12.32 -12.17
C GLU A 262 35.99 -13.02 -12.62
N MET A 263 36.63 -13.75 -11.70
CA MET A 263 37.85 -14.50 -11.98
C MET A 263 37.58 -15.61 -13.00
N GLY A 264 36.48 -16.35 -12.87
CA GLY A 264 36.06 -17.38 -13.82
C GLY A 264 35.82 -16.81 -15.22
N ALA A 265 35.20 -15.64 -15.34
CA ALA A 265 35.02 -14.96 -16.62
C ALA A 265 36.35 -14.57 -17.26
N LYS A 266 37.31 -14.06 -16.47
CA LYS A 266 38.66 -13.73 -16.95
C LYS A 266 39.44 -14.97 -17.41
N PHE A 267 39.35 -16.07 -16.67
CA PHE A 267 39.94 -17.36 -17.08
C PHE A 267 39.30 -17.91 -18.36
N GLY A 268 37.98 -17.79 -18.51
CA GLY A 268 37.29 -18.15 -19.75
C GLY A 268 37.85 -17.38 -20.95
N ALA A 269 37.94 -16.05 -20.82
CA ALA A 269 38.48 -15.19 -21.87
C ALA A 269 39.96 -15.47 -22.18
N SER A 270 40.78 -15.85 -21.19
CA SER A 270 42.18 -16.20 -21.45
C SER A 270 42.32 -17.56 -22.15
N LEU A 271 41.51 -18.56 -21.78
CA LEU A 271 41.48 -19.85 -22.46
C LEU A 271 41.01 -19.72 -23.91
N ASP A 272 40.03 -18.86 -24.19
CA ASP A 272 39.58 -18.58 -25.55
C ASP A 272 40.66 -17.90 -26.39
N ARG A 273 41.43 -16.97 -25.80
CA ARG A 273 42.62 -16.38 -26.44
C ARG A 273 43.69 -17.42 -26.76
N ILE A 274 44.06 -18.27 -25.80
CA ILE A 274 45.02 -19.36 -26.00
C ILE A 274 44.56 -20.33 -27.10
N ARG A 275 43.26 -20.63 -27.17
CA ARG A 275 42.69 -21.45 -28.24
C ARG A 275 42.81 -20.77 -29.60
N GLY A 276 42.62 -19.45 -29.66
CA GLY A 276 42.89 -18.62 -30.83
C GLY A 276 44.34 -18.71 -31.29
N TYR A 277 45.31 -18.54 -30.37
CA TYR A 277 46.75 -18.64 -30.68
C TYR A 277 47.12 -19.99 -31.27
N LYS A 278 46.60 -21.07 -30.70
CA LYS A 278 46.86 -22.42 -31.23
C LYS A 278 46.38 -22.56 -32.69
N GLN A 279 45.29 -21.90 -33.05
CA GLN A 279 44.76 -21.93 -34.42
C GLN A 279 45.56 -21.06 -35.39
N THR A 280 46.02 -19.88 -34.97
CA THR A 280 46.83 -18.96 -35.81
C THR A 280 48.27 -19.44 -35.98
N ALA A 281 48.90 -19.99 -34.93
CA ALA A 281 50.23 -20.58 -35.00
C ALA A 281 50.30 -21.77 -35.98
N THR A 282 49.22 -22.55 -36.08
CA THR A 282 49.10 -23.65 -37.06
C THR A 282 49.00 -23.13 -38.51
N ARG A 283 48.71 -21.84 -38.71
CA ARG A 283 48.47 -21.19 -40.01
C ARG A 283 49.62 -20.28 -40.47
N GLY A 284 50.72 -20.20 -39.71
CA GLY A 284 51.93 -19.46 -40.10
C GLY A 284 51.89 -17.94 -39.89
N GLY A 285 51.27 -17.47 -38.80
CA GLY A 285 51.17 -16.04 -38.44
C GLY A 285 52.49 -15.37 -38.00
N GLU A 286 52.48 -14.04 -37.98
CA GLU A 286 53.64 -13.15 -37.77
C GLU A 286 54.09 -13.12 -36.29
N LEU A 287 55.40 -13.17 -36.04
CA LEU A 287 56.00 -13.42 -34.72
C LEU A 287 55.91 -12.22 -33.75
N VAL A 288 55.68 -11.03 -34.27
CA VAL A 288 55.66 -9.76 -33.50
C VAL A 288 54.33 -9.57 -32.76
N GLU A 289 53.20 -10.01 -33.34
CA GLU A 289 51.89 -9.98 -32.64
C GLU A 289 51.86 -10.90 -31.41
N LEU A 290 52.65 -11.99 -31.44
CA LEU A 290 52.68 -12.99 -30.37
C LEU A 290 53.33 -12.46 -29.08
N GLU A 291 54.31 -11.57 -29.17
CA GLU A 291 55.06 -11.06 -28.01
C GLU A 291 54.26 -10.03 -27.21
N ASP A 292 53.54 -9.14 -27.91
CA ASP A 292 52.59 -8.20 -27.29
C ASP A 292 51.43 -8.96 -26.61
N GLU A 293 50.95 -10.02 -27.24
CA GLU A 293 49.89 -10.89 -26.74
C GLU A 293 50.29 -11.76 -25.55
N ILE A 294 51.56 -12.18 -25.46
CA ILE A 294 52.15 -12.84 -24.29
C ILE A 294 52.28 -11.84 -23.14
N SER A 295 52.73 -10.62 -23.42
CA SER A 295 52.86 -9.54 -22.43
C SER A 295 51.50 -9.17 -21.80
N GLU A 296 50.42 -9.15 -22.58
CA GLU A 296 49.06 -8.97 -22.06
C GLU A 296 48.62 -10.13 -21.14
N LEU A 297 49.00 -11.36 -21.47
CA LEU A 297 48.67 -12.54 -20.70
C LEU A 297 49.43 -12.56 -19.35
N GLU A 298 50.70 -12.16 -19.36
CA GLU A 298 51.53 -11.99 -18.17
C GLU A 298 50.98 -10.90 -17.24
N HIS A 299 50.64 -9.72 -17.78
CA HIS A 299 50.01 -8.65 -17.01
C HIS A 299 48.67 -9.09 -16.37
N MET A 300 47.91 -9.95 -17.06
CA MET A 300 46.70 -10.55 -16.50
C MET A 300 47.01 -11.50 -15.32
N PHE A 301 48.06 -12.33 -15.42
CA PHE A 301 48.50 -13.20 -14.33
C PHE A 301 49.00 -12.42 -13.11
N GLU A 302 49.75 -11.33 -13.32
CA GLU A 302 50.17 -10.42 -12.25
C GLU A 302 48.97 -9.76 -11.54
N CYS A 303 47.92 -9.38 -12.29
CA CYS A 303 46.68 -8.87 -11.71
C CYS A 303 45.96 -9.89 -10.81
N PHE A 304 46.22 -11.20 -10.97
CA PHE A 304 45.65 -12.24 -10.12
C PHE A 304 46.46 -12.45 -8.82
N ASP A 305 47.79 -12.43 -8.88
CA ASP A 305 48.64 -12.55 -7.69
C ASP A 305 48.37 -11.44 -6.66
N MET A 306 48.05 -10.23 -7.13
CA MET A 306 47.66 -9.09 -6.28
C MET A 306 46.28 -9.25 -5.61
N LYS A 307 45.38 -10.08 -6.15
CA LYS A 307 44.00 -10.26 -5.66
C LYS A 307 43.84 -11.36 -4.59
N PHE A 308 44.92 -12.06 -4.26
CA PHE A 308 44.97 -12.97 -3.10
C PHE A 308 45.79 -12.35 -1.95
N PRO A 309 45.33 -11.27 -1.28
CA PRO A 309 45.88 -10.99 0.03
C PRO A 309 45.53 -12.21 0.90
N ARG A 310 46.56 -12.91 1.41
CA ARG A 310 46.43 -14.01 2.38
C ARG A 310 45.34 -13.62 3.37
N SER A 311 44.15 -14.18 3.21
CA SER A 311 43.03 -13.93 4.10
C SER A 311 43.46 -14.54 5.42
N GLY A 312 43.98 -13.69 6.29
CA GLY A 312 44.56 -14.08 7.56
C GLY A 312 43.55 -14.96 8.28
N GLN A 313 44.01 -16.15 8.65
CA GLN A 313 43.30 -17.09 9.50
C GLN A 313 42.66 -16.32 10.66
N LYS A 314 41.36 -16.01 10.55
CA LYS A 314 40.56 -15.67 11.73
C LYS A 314 40.47 -16.99 12.48
N LYS A 315 41.35 -17.16 13.47
CA LYS A 315 41.32 -18.23 14.48
C LYS A 315 39.86 -18.41 14.92
N GLY A 316 39.23 -19.44 14.38
CA GLY A 316 37.92 -19.87 14.84
C GLY A 316 38.13 -20.40 16.25
N GLU A 317 37.76 -19.59 17.24
CA GLU A 317 37.55 -20.06 18.59
C GLU A 317 36.38 -21.05 18.53
N CYS A 318 36.72 -22.32 18.32
CA CYS A 318 35.80 -23.43 18.32
C CYS A 318 35.31 -23.59 19.77
N VAL A 319 34.20 -22.93 20.10
CA VAL A 319 33.49 -23.13 21.36
C VAL A 319 33.03 -24.59 21.39
N LYS A 320 33.76 -25.43 22.14
CA LYS A 320 33.35 -26.79 22.43
C LYS A 320 31.92 -26.79 23.00
N PRO A 321 31.00 -27.65 22.53
CA PRO A 321 29.72 -27.82 23.18
C PRO A 321 29.97 -28.42 24.57
N LYS A 322 29.74 -27.63 25.62
CA LYS A 322 29.70 -28.13 26.98
C LYS A 322 28.40 -28.91 27.13
N GLU A 323 28.48 -30.23 26.99
CA GLU A 323 27.48 -31.15 27.49
C GLU A 323 27.13 -30.76 28.93
N ARG A 324 25.92 -30.22 29.12
CA ARG A 324 25.21 -30.33 30.38
C ARG A 324 24.14 -31.38 30.14
N SER A 325 24.50 -32.62 30.47
CA SER A 325 23.55 -33.63 30.85
C SER A 325 22.65 -33.09 31.96
N MET A 326 21.35 -33.13 31.73
CA MET A 326 20.35 -33.08 32.79
C MET A 326 19.58 -34.40 32.72
N PRO A 327 19.38 -35.11 33.85
CA PRO A 327 18.66 -36.36 33.85
C PRO A 327 17.18 -36.11 33.63
N VAL A 328 16.65 -36.56 32.50
CA VAL A 328 15.20 -36.69 32.29
C VAL A 328 14.74 -37.91 33.11
N LYS A 329 14.18 -37.66 34.29
CA LYS A 329 13.34 -38.64 34.98
C LYS A 329 11.94 -38.56 34.39
N HIS A 330 11.54 -39.58 33.62
CA HIS A 330 10.14 -40.02 33.55
C HIS A 330 9.79 -40.70 34.88
N PRO A 331 8.59 -40.48 35.45
CA PRO A 331 7.42 -41.31 35.12
C PRO A 331 6.11 -40.47 35.05
N PHE A 332 5.07 -40.82 34.29
CA PHE A 332 4.13 -41.91 34.57
C PHE A 332 3.43 -42.35 33.27
N LEU A 333 3.55 -43.65 32.99
CA LEU A 333 2.56 -44.44 32.28
C LEU A 333 1.47 -44.79 33.30
N LEU A 334 0.21 -44.55 32.97
CA LEU A 334 -0.92 -45.21 33.60
C LEU A 334 -1.78 -45.84 32.51
N ASP A 335 -1.90 -47.15 32.65
CA ASP A 335 -2.76 -48.08 31.95
C ASP A 335 -4.20 -47.57 31.79
N LYS A 336 -4.78 -47.80 30.61
CA LYS A 336 -6.21 -48.14 30.49
C LYS A 336 -6.36 -49.34 29.56
N LYS A 337 -6.64 -50.49 30.16
CA LYS A 337 -7.09 -51.73 29.52
C LYS A 337 -8.41 -52.17 30.18
N GLY A 338 -9.43 -52.46 29.36
CA GLY A 338 -10.71 -53.09 29.74
C GLY A 338 -11.73 -52.09 30.34
N SER A 339 -13.02 -52.11 30.02
CA SER A 339 -13.88 -53.24 29.66
C SER A 339 -15.03 -52.83 28.73
N LEU A 340 -15.42 -53.74 27.84
CA LEU A 340 -16.73 -53.83 27.19
C LEU A 340 -17.78 -54.27 28.22
N GLU A 341 -18.98 -53.70 28.12
CA GLU A 341 -20.32 -54.29 28.40
C GLU A 341 -21.32 -53.15 28.05
N SER A 342 -21.95 -53.19 26.88
CA SER A 342 -23.33 -53.68 26.69
C SER A 342 -24.30 -53.17 27.75
N ASP A 343 -25.16 -52.22 27.38
CA ASP A 343 -26.60 -52.48 27.48
C ASP A 343 -27.42 -51.55 26.59
N SER A 344 -28.40 -52.21 26.00
CA SER A 344 -29.39 -51.77 25.04
C SER A 344 -30.65 -51.22 25.72
N LEU A 345 -31.37 -50.37 24.98
CA LEU A 345 -32.84 -50.26 24.92
C LEU A 345 -33.64 -49.81 26.16
N SER A 346 -34.27 -48.64 26.04
CA SER A 346 -35.71 -48.35 26.28
C SER A 346 -35.85 -46.81 26.26
N GLU A 347 -36.52 -46.16 25.31
CA GLU A 347 -37.95 -46.15 24.98
C GLU A 347 -38.87 -45.72 26.15
N PHE A 348 -39.73 -44.72 25.88
CA PHE A 348 -40.87 -44.21 26.67
C PHE A 348 -40.64 -43.28 27.88
N CYS A 349 -40.75 -41.96 27.65
CA CYS A 349 -41.89 -41.10 28.07
C CYS A 349 -41.66 -39.65 27.62
#